data_AF-A0A1M6K9G1-F1
#
_entry.id   AF-A0A1M6K9G1-F1
#
_cell.length_a   1.000
_cell.length_b   1.000
_cell.length_c   1.000
_cell.angle_alpha   90.00
_cell.angle_beta   90.00
_cell.angle_gamma   90.00
#
_symmetry.space_group_name_H-M   'P 1'
#
loop_
_entity.id
_entity.type
_entity.pdbx_description
1 polymer ?
#
loop_
_entity_poly.entity_id
_entity_poly.type
_entity_poly.pdbx_seq_one_letter_code
_entity_poly.pdbx_strand_id
1 'polypeptide(L)'
;MLINLFKTFLSFLFIGVVIKYMDDINDGEGIFEHFPYYLLVTSCAVLLNKNVAIACLWAAYAIGMLDKLKIHYLFNLKGIFESILILIVGFFVFGFKTFLYYIILMLFINLSDDLLDYKIDEFGKNLARKFGFVEVGIVALNFLLLLFYLDYQYAFMSVIAYSIIQTYFIYRGRLYVRKDNYNLYKR
;
A
#
# COMPACT_ATOMS: atom_id res chain seq x y z
N MET A 1 -6.07 -26.13 7.00
CA MET A 1 -5.54 -25.44 5.80
C MET A 1 -6.45 -24.29 5.36
N LEU A 2 -7.70 -24.55 4.95
CA LEU A 2 -8.62 -23.51 4.45
C LEU A 2 -8.84 -22.33 5.43
N ILE A 3 -9.03 -22.61 6.72
CA ILE A 3 -9.20 -21.56 7.75
C ILE A 3 -7.98 -20.64 7.82
N ASN A 4 -6.75 -21.19 7.71
CA ASN A 4 -5.53 -20.38 7.76
C ASN A 4 -5.39 -19.53 6.50
N LEU A 5 -5.74 -20.07 5.33
CA LEU A 5 -5.77 -19.31 4.08
C LEU A 5 -6.78 -18.16 4.17
N PHE A 6 -7.97 -18.40 4.72
CA PHE A 6 -8.98 -17.37 4.93
C PHE A 6 -8.53 -16.29 5.91
N LYS A 7 -7.91 -16.67 7.04
CA LYS A 7 -7.31 -15.70 7.99
C LYS A 7 -6.23 -14.85 7.35
N THR A 8 -5.36 -15.45 6.54
CA THR A 8 -4.31 -14.73 5.80
C THR A 8 -4.91 -13.75 4.80
N PHE A 9 -5.91 -14.17 4.03
CA PHE A 9 -6.63 -13.29 3.12
C PHE A 9 -7.28 -12.10 3.85
N LEU A 10 -8.01 -12.35 4.94
CA LEU A 10 -8.60 -11.28 5.75
C LEU A 10 -7.52 -10.35 6.35
N SER A 11 -6.37 -10.89 6.74
CA SER A 11 -5.25 -10.08 7.22
C SER A 11 -4.72 -9.15 6.13
N PHE A 12 -4.56 -9.62 4.89
CA PHE A 12 -4.19 -8.76 3.75
C PHE A 12 -5.23 -7.68 3.50
N LEU A 13 -6.51 -8.03 3.55
CA LEU A 13 -7.60 -7.08 3.35
C LEU A 13 -7.59 -5.99 4.43
N PHE A 14 -7.51 -6.37 5.71
CA PHE A 14 -7.53 -5.41 6.81
C PHE A 14 -6.29 -4.51 6.83
N ILE A 15 -5.10 -5.08 6.67
CA ILE A 15 -3.87 -4.28 6.67
C ILE A 15 -3.78 -3.41 5.40
N GLY A 16 -4.25 -3.91 4.25
CA GLY A 16 -4.28 -3.14 3.01
C GLY A 16 -5.20 -1.93 3.10
N VAL A 17 -6.38 -2.09 3.72
CA VAL A 17 -7.29 -0.95 4.00
C VAL A 17 -6.59 0.09 4.86
N VAL A 18 -5.91 -0.33 5.94
CA VAL A 18 -5.17 0.58 6.81
C VAL A 18 -4.08 1.32 6.04
N ILE A 19 -3.26 0.59 5.26
CA ILE A 19 -2.18 1.19 4.46
C ILE A 19 -2.73 2.22 3.49
N LYS A 20 -3.79 1.90 2.73
CA LYS A 20 -4.38 2.86 1.78
C LYS A 20 -4.94 4.10 2.47
N TYR A 21 -5.64 3.93 3.60
CA TYR A 21 -6.11 5.09 4.36
C TYR A 21 -4.97 5.95 4.93
N MET A 22 -3.87 5.32 5.37
CA MET A 22 -2.70 6.06 5.85
C MET A 22 -2.03 6.84 4.71
N ASP A 23 -2.00 6.27 3.51
CA ASP A 23 -1.53 6.92 2.29
C ASP A 23 -2.38 8.15 1.95
N ASP A 24 -3.71 8.00 1.89
CA ASP A 24 -4.64 9.11 1.67
C ASP A 24 -4.47 10.24 2.72
N ILE A 25 -4.25 9.91 3.99
CA ILE A 25 -3.97 10.92 5.04
C ILE A 25 -2.66 11.66 4.76
N ASN A 26 -1.63 10.93 4.33
CA ASN A 26 -0.31 11.50 4.04
C ASN A 26 -0.32 12.41 2.79
N ASP A 27 -1.29 12.20 1.91
CA ASP A 27 -1.57 13.05 0.74
C ASP A 27 -2.59 14.16 1.03
N GLY A 28 -3.20 14.17 2.22
CA GLY A 28 -4.12 15.20 2.68
C GLY A 28 -5.58 14.98 2.31
N GLU A 29 -5.93 13.79 1.81
CA GLU A 29 -7.30 13.39 1.44
C GLU A 29 -8.04 12.66 2.58
N GLY A 30 -7.31 12.19 3.59
CA GLY A 30 -7.86 11.44 4.73
C GLY A 30 -8.21 12.29 5.96
N ILE A 31 -9.00 11.70 6.87
CA ILE A 31 -9.45 12.31 8.13
C ILE A 31 -8.63 11.72 9.29
N PHE A 32 -7.79 12.53 9.94
CA PHE A 32 -6.89 12.06 11.01
C PHE A 32 -7.65 11.57 12.25
N GLU A 33 -8.84 12.10 12.52
CA GLU A 33 -9.71 11.67 13.63
C GLU A 33 -10.10 10.19 13.54
N HIS A 34 -9.98 9.57 12.37
CA HIS A 34 -10.26 8.16 12.19
C HIS A 34 -9.10 7.24 12.62
N PHE A 35 -7.96 7.80 13.07
CA PHE A 35 -6.79 7.05 13.49
C PHE A 35 -7.05 5.92 14.51
N PRO A 36 -7.88 6.10 15.55
CA PRO A 36 -8.20 5.01 16.49
C PRO A 36 -8.85 3.80 15.82
N TYR A 37 -9.64 4.01 14.77
CA TYR A 37 -10.25 2.90 14.01
C TYR A 37 -9.20 2.14 13.20
N TYR A 38 -8.20 2.82 12.63
CA TYR A 38 -7.11 2.16 11.92
C TYR A 38 -6.24 1.31 12.85
N LEU A 39 -6.01 1.77 14.09
CA LEU A 39 -5.35 0.96 15.12
C LEU A 39 -6.15 -0.29 15.46
N LEU A 40 -7.48 -0.16 15.62
CA LEU A 40 -8.36 -1.30 15.87
C LEU A 40 -8.30 -2.31 14.70
N VAL A 41 -8.42 -1.85 13.45
CA VAL A 41 -8.35 -2.72 12.27
C VAL A 41 -6.97 -3.38 12.15
N THR A 42 -5.89 -2.65 12.44
CA THR A 42 -4.53 -3.21 12.50
C THR A 42 -4.43 -4.31 13.55
N SER A 43 -5.00 -4.10 14.75
CA SER A 43 -5.01 -5.11 15.80
C SER A 43 -5.75 -6.39 15.36
N CYS A 44 -6.88 -6.24 14.67
CA CYS A 44 -7.60 -7.36 14.07
C CYS A 44 -6.76 -8.08 13.02
N ALA A 45 -6.05 -7.36 12.15
CA ALA A 45 -5.16 -7.96 11.15
C ALA A 45 -4.04 -8.78 11.82
N VAL A 46 -3.42 -8.25 12.88
CA VAL A 46 -2.38 -8.95 13.64
C VAL A 46 -2.92 -10.21 14.32
N LEU A 47 -4.14 -10.17 14.87
CA LEU A 47 -4.80 -11.35 15.46
C LEU A 47 -5.11 -12.43 14.42
N LEU A 48 -5.38 -12.04 13.16
CA LEU A 48 -5.63 -12.97 12.07
C LEU A 48 -4.34 -13.61 11.55
N ASN A 49 -3.33 -12.80 11.25
CA ASN A 49 -2.00 -13.24 10.86
C ASN A 49 -0.94 -12.17 11.16
N LYS A 50 -0.26 -12.32 12.30
CA LYS A 50 0.81 -11.44 12.76
C LYS A 50 1.88 -11.18 11.70
N ASN A 51 2.35 -12.23 11.01
CA ASN A 51 3.47 -12.10 10.08
C ASN A 51 3.07 -11.26 8.87
N VAL A 52 1.88 -11.50 8.32
CA VAL A 52 1.34 -10.73 7.19
C VAL A 52 1.12 -9.28 7.59
N ALA A 53 0.40 -9.04 8.69
CA ALA A 53 0.05 -7.68 9.10
C ALA A 53 1.29 -6.83 9.39
N ILE A 54 2.24 -7.33 10.20
CA ILE A 54 3.41 -6.54 10.59
C ILE A 54 4.38 -6.38 9.41
N ALA A 55 4.66 -7.44 8.64
CA ALA A 55 5.60 -7.34 7.53
C ALA A 55 5.07 -6.46 6.40
N CYS A 56 3.77 -6.51 6.08
CA CYS A 56 3.15 -5.57 5.14
C CYS A 56 3.29 -4.12 5.64
N LEU A 57 2.98 -3.86 6.90
CA LEU A 57 3.05 -2.51 7.46
C LEU A 57 4.49 -1.95 7.43
N TRP A 58 5.48 -2.78 7.76
CA TRP A 58 6.89 -2.38 7.73
C TRP A 58 7.40 -2.17 6.31
N ALA A 59 7.02 -3.03 5.37
CA ALA A 59 7.35 -2.84 3.96
C ALA A 59 6.69 -1.56 3.40
N ALA A 60 5.42 -1.31 3.72
CA ALA A 60 4.69 -0.13 3.29
C ALA A 60 5.35 1.15 3.83
N TYR A 61 5.71 1.15 5.11
CA TYR A 61 6.44 2.25 5.72
C TYR A 61 7.81 2.47 5.04
N ALA A 62 8.60 1.41 4.86
CA ALA A 62 9.93 1.54 4.28
C ALA A 62 9.90 2.08 2.85
N ILE A 63 8.96 1.60 2.03
CA ILE A 63 8.80 1.99 0.62
C ILE A 63 8.11 3.36 0.49
N GLY A 64 7.02 3.60 1.21
CA GLY A 64 6.26 4.86 1.14
C GLY A 64 7.03 6.09 1.61
N MET A 65 8.07 5.93 2.42
CA MET A 65 8.92 7.06 2.85
C MET A 65 10.05 7.41 1.89
N LEU A 66 10.25 6.65 0.79
CA LEU A 66 11.31 6.92 -0.18
C LEU A 66 11.10 8.24 -0.95
N ASP A 67 9.88 8.76 -1.05
CA ASP A 67 9.67 10.02 -1.77
C ASP A 67 9.90 11.27 -0.90
N LYS A 68 9.87 11.12 0.42
CA LYS A 68 9.99 12.21 1.41
C LYS A 68 11.33 12.18 2.16
N LEU A 69 12.43 11.98 1.42
CA LEU A 69 13.81 11.77 1.91
C LEU A 69 14.33 12.84 2.88
N LYS A 70 13.78 14.06 2.83
CA LYS A 70 14.25 15.23 3.61
C LYS A 70 13.43 15.51 4.87
N ILE A 71 12.31 14.82 5.05
CA ILE A 71 11.47 14.98 6.24
C ILE A 71 12.08 14.16 7.38
N HIS A 72 12.09 14.75 8.58
CA HIS A 72 12.52 14.08 9.81
C HIS A 72 11.30 13.43 10.45
N TYR A 73 11.41 12.15 10.79
CA TYR A 73 10.31 11.33 11.30
C TYR A 73 10.53 10.96 12.78
N LEU A 74 9.93 9.87 13.26
CA LEU A 74 9.85 9.53 14.70
C LEU A 74 11.20 9.49 15.42
N PHE A 75 12.28 9.07 14.75
CA PHE A 75 13.61 9.02 15.34
C PHE A 75 14.43 10.28 15.08
N ASN A 76 13.79 11.32 14.53
CA ASN A 76 14.44 12.54 14.07
C ASN A 76 15.58 12.24 13.07
N LEU A 77 15.46 11.13 12.34
CA LEU A 77 16.36 10.73 11.26
C LEU A 77 15.74 11.12 9.92
N LYS A 78 16.59 11.28 8.89
CA LYS A 78 16.09 11.43 7.52
C LYS A 78 15.33 10.16 7.12
N GLY A 79 14.23 10.31 6.38
CA GLY A 79 13.39 9.17 5.94
C GLY A 79 14.17 8.00 5.33
N ILE A 80 15.24 8.26 4.57
CA ILE A 80 16.14 7.21 4.04
C ILE A 80 16.69 6.29 5.14
N PHE A 81 17.20 6.88 6.23
CA PHE A 81 17.85 6.10 7.29
C PHE A 81 16.82 5.30 8.08
N GLU A 82 15.63 5.86 8.31
CA GLU A 82 14.53 5.11 8.94
C GLU A 82 14.07 3.95 8.05
N SER A 83 13.88 4.17 6.75
CA SER A 83 13.55 3.10 5.80
C SER A 83 14.62 2.01 5.77
N ILE A 84 15.91 2.37 5.67
CA ILE A 84 17.01 1.39 5.70
C ILE A 84 17.03 0.60 7.01
N LEU A 85 16.83 1.27 8.15
CA LEU A 85 16.80 0.61 9.45
C LEU A 85 15.64 -0.40 9.52
N ILE A 86 14.43 0.00 9.12
CA ILE A 86 13.27 -0.90 9.08
C ILE A 86 13.50 -2.06 8.11
N LEU A 87 14.15 -1.82 6.97
CA LEU A 87 14.48 -2.89 6.03
C LEU A 87 15.42 -3.92 6.64
N ILE A 88 16.51 -3.48 7.28
CA ILE A 88 17.47 -4.35 7.96
C ILE A 88 16.76 -5.15 9.05
N VAL A 89 16.02 -4.48 9.94
CA VAL A 89 15.32 -5.15 11.04
C VAL A 89 14.27 -6.11 10.50
N GLY A 90 13.53 -5.74 9.44
CA GLY A 90 12.55 -6.60 8.78
C GLY A 90 13.16 -7.88 8.22
N PHE A 91 14.32 -7.80 7.55
CA PHE A 91 15.03 -8.98 7.06
C PHE A 91 15.49 -9.91 8.18
N PHE A 92 15.93 -9.36 9.32
CA PHE A 92 16.30 -10.16 10.49
C PHE A 92 15.09 -10.82 11.17
N VAL A 93 13.95 -10.10 11.28
CA VAL A 93 12.77 -10.58 12.01
C VAL A 93 11.95 -11.59 11.21
N PHE A 94 11.71 -11.34 9.92
CA PHE A 94 10.84 -12.17 9.08
C PHE A 94 11.62 -13.15 8.19
N GLY A 95 12.93 -12.97 8.07
CA GLY A 95 13.78 -13.72 7.16
C GLY A 95 13.76 -13.15 5.74
N PHE A 96 14.83 -13.46 4.99
CA PHE A 96 15.09 -12.85 3.69
C PHE A 96 13.95 -13.06 2.69
N LYS A 97 13.58 -14.31 2.43
CA LYS A 97 12.57 -14.65 1.40
C LYS A 97 11.21 -14.03 1.71
N THR A 98 10.77 -14.11 2.96
CA THR A 98 9.45 -13.64 3.39
C THR A 98 9.37 -12.13 3.37
N PHE A 99 10.37 -11.42 3.89
CA PHE A 99 10.32 -9.95 3.89
C PHE A 99 10.50 -9.37 2.49
N LEU A 100 11.34 -9.99 1.66
CA LEU A 100 11.51 -9.61 0.25
C LEU A 100 10.18 -9.67 -0.51
N TYR A 101 9.35 -10.69 -0.25
CA TYR A 101 8.01 -10.78 -0.83
C TYR A 101 7.16 -9.53 -0.51
N TYR A 102 7.13 -9.08 0.75
CA TYR A 102 6.33 -7.91 1.14
C TYR A 102 6.87 -6.59 0.58
N ILE A 103 8.19 -6.47 0.45
CA ILE A 103 8.82 -5.32 -0.23
C ILE A 103 8.37 -5.25 -1.69
N ILE A 104 8.47 -6.38 -2.42
CA ILE A 104 8.04 -6.47 -3.81
C ILE A 104 6.53 -6.20 -3.93
N LEU A 105 5.73 -6.67 -2.97
CA LEU A 105 4.30 -6.43 -2.95
C LEU A 105 3.98 -4.94 -2.84
N MET A 106 4.67 -4.21 -1.95
CA MET A 106 4.45 -2.77 -1.80
C MET A 106 4.94 -1.98 -3.02
N LEU A 107 6.06 -2.37 -3.62
CA LEU A 107 6.51 -1.79 -4.88
C LEU A 107 5.50 -2.03 -6.01
N PHE A 108 4.95 -3.25 -6.12
CA PHE A 108 3.90 -3.57 -7.08
C PHE A 108 2.65 -2.70 -6.86
N ILE A 109 2.21 -2.55 -5.61
CA ILE A 109 1.04 -1.73 -5.27
C ILE A 109 1.28 -0.26 -5.65
N ASN A 110 2.41 0.33 -5.23
CA ASN A 110 2.73 1.73 -5.55
C ASN A 110 2.78 1.98 -7.07
N LEU A 111 3.43 1.11 -7.84
CA LEU A 111 3.46 1.24 -9.30
C LEU A 111 2.08 1.02 -9.94
N SER A 112 1.24 0.16 -9.35
CA SER A 112 -0.12 -0.06 -9.85
C SER A 112 -1.01 1.15 -9.60
N ASP A 113 -0.86 1.80 -8.44
CA ASP A 113 -1.55 3.06 -8.13
C ASP A 113 -1.11 4.15 -9.11
N ASP A 114 0.20 4.32 -9.35
CA ASP A 114 0.72 5.26 -10.36
C ASP A 114 0.14 5.03 -11.76
N LEU A 115 -0.01 3.77 -12.18
CA LEU A 115 -0.60 3.45 -13.49
C LEU A 115 -2.10 3.78 -13.54
N LEU A 116 -2.83 3.55 -12.45
CA LEU A 116 -4.26 3.85 -12.38
C LEU A 116 -4.53 5.36 -12.35
N ASP A 117 -3.71 6.10 -11.62
CA ASP A 117 -3.84 7.54 -11.43
C ASP A 117 -3.10 8.34 -12.51
N TYR A 118 -2.51 7.67 -13.50
CA TYR A 118 -1.80 8.28 -14.63
C TYR A 118 -2.56 9.45 -15.28
N LYS A 119 -3.89 9.35 -15.42
CA LYS A 119 -4.72 10.42 -16.02
C LYS A 119 -5.15 11.51 -15.03
N ILE A 120 -5.14 11.22 -13.74
CA ILE A 120 -5.64 12.09 -12.67
C ILE A 120 -4.51 12.97 -12.13
N ASP A 121 -3.31 12.42 -11.99
CA ASP A 121 -2.18 13.12 -11.37
C ASP A 121 -1.52 14.14 -12.28
N GLU A 122 -1.95 15.41 -12.22
CA GLU A 122 -1.41 16.45 -13.10
C GLU A 122 0.05 16.86 -12.80
N PHE A 123 0.60 16.54 -11.63
CA PHE A 123 1.86 17.12 -11.15
C PHE A 123 2.93 16.09 -10.71
N GLY A 124 3.70 15.57 -11.68
CA GLY A 124 5.12 15.17 -11.55
C GLY A 124 5.57 14.12 -10.52
N LYS A 125 4.71 13.66 -9.62
CA LYS A 125 5.02 12.65 -8.60
C LYS A 125 4.84 11.22 -9.11
N ASN A 126 3.94 11.03 -10.07
CA ASN A 126 3.56 9.75 -10.62
C ASN A 126 4.67 9.17 -11.52
N LEU A 127 5.18 7.98 -11.19
CA LEU A 127 6.29 7.37 -11.94
C LEU A 127 5.90 7.01 -13.38
N ALA A 128 4.63 6.65 -13.63
CA ALA A 128 4.15 6.35 -14.98
C ALA A 128 4.15 7.60 -15.88
N ARG A 129 3.98 8.82 -15.32
CA ARG A 129 4.20 10.06 -16.07
C ARG A 129 5.67 10.39 -16.28
N LYS A 130 6.52 10.12 -15.28
CA LYS A 130 7.94 10.46 -15.33
C LYS A 130 8.74 9.55 -16.26
N PHE A 131 8.47 8.24 -16.22
CA PHE A 131 9.21 7.22 -16.95
C PHE A 131 8.44 6.62 -18.13
N GLY A 132 7.13 6.86 -18.20
CA GLY A 132 6.25 6.35 -19.23
C GLY A 132 5.35 5.21 -18.73
N PHE A 133 4.11 5.20 -19.24
CA PHE A 133 3.07 4.26 -18.83
C PHE A 133 3.46 2.80 -19.14
N VAL A 134 4.10 2.57 -20.28
CA VAL A 134 4.47 1.23 -20.74
C VAL A 134 5.63 0.70 -19.90
N GLU A 135 6.63 1.52 -19.63
CA GLU A 135 7.83 1.20 -18.86
C GLU A 135 7.45 0.81 -17.43
N VAL A 136 6.64 1.63 -16.78
CA VAL A 136 6.15 1.33 -15.43
C VAL A 136 5.22 0.10 -15.42
N GLY A 137 4.39 -0.06 -16.45
CA GLY A 137 3.55 -1.26 -16.64
C GLY A 137 4.37 -2.55 -16.72
N ILE A 138 5.49 -2.54 -17.44
CA ILE A 138 6.39 -3.69 -17.54
C ILE A 138 7.05 -3.99 -16.19
N VAL A 139 7.50 -2.97 -15.45
CA VAL A 139 8.09 -3.18 -14.12
C VAL A 139 7.08 -3.74 -13.14
N ALA A 140 5.86 -3.19 -13.11
CA ALA A 140 4.76 -3.70 -12.30
C ALA A 140 4.44 -5.17 -12.64
N LEU A 141 4.37 -5.51 -13.93
CA LEU A 141 4.16 -6.89 -14.37
C LEU A 141 5.29 -7.83 -13.91
N ASN A 142 6.55 -7.40 -13.97
CA ASN A 142 7.67 -8.20 -13.49
C ASN A 142 7.59 -8.42 -11.97
N PHE A 143 7.22 -7.40 -11.19
CA PHE A 143 7.00 -7.59 -9.75
C PHE A 143 5.84 -8.54 -9.47
N LEU A 144 4.74 -8.46 -10.22
CA LEU A 144 3.64 -9.41 -10.10
C LEU A 144 4.10 -10.85 -10.34
N LEU A 145 4.85 -11.10 -11.43
CA LEU A 145 5.40 -12.42 -11.73
C LEU A 145 6.37 -12.90 -10.62
N LEU A 146 7.18 -12.00 -10.08
CA LEU A 146 8.10 -12.32 -8.99
C LEU A 146 7.36 -12.67 -7.69
N LEU A 147 6.23 -12.02 -7.40
CA LEU A 147 5.37 -12.39 -6.26
C LEU A 147 4.86 -13.82 -6.40
N PHE A 148 4.33 -14.18 -7.58
CA PHE A 148 3.87 -15.55 -7.86
C PHE A 148 5.00 -16.58 -7.78
N TYR A 149 6.20 -16.21 -8.23
CA TYR A 149 7.39 -17.05 -8.12
C TYR A 149 7.81 -17.29 -6.66
N LEU A 150 7.75 -16.26 -5.80
CA LEU A 150 8.17 -16.37 -4.40
C LEU A 150 7.18 -17.15 -3.55
N ASP A 151 5.89 -16.81 -3.65
CA ASP A 151 4.77 -17.48 -2.97
C ASP A 151 3.44 -17.22 -3.70
N TYR A 152 3.01 -18.19 -4.51
CA TYR A 152 1.79 -18.09 -5.30
C TYR A 152 0.51 -17.97 -4.45
N GLN A 153 0.47 -18.54 -3.24
CA GLN A 153 -0.70 -18.48 -2.38
C GLN A 153 -0.87 -17.06 -1.83
N TYR A 154 0.23 -16.48 -1.36
CA TYR A 154 0.21 -15.12 -0.82
C TYR A 154 -0.05 -14.13 -1.95
N ALA A 155 0.57 -14.33 -3.13
CA ALA A 155 0.35 -13.50 -4.32
C ALA A 155 -1.13 -13.47 -4.72
N PHE A 156 -1.79 -14.62 -4.79
CA PHE A 156 -3.21 -14.67 -5.14
C PHE A 156 -4.08 -13.92 -4.11
N MET A 157 -3.83 -14.14 -2.82
CA MET A 157 -4.60 -13.48 -1.75
C MET A 157 -4.37 -11.96 -1.71
N SER A 158 -3.12 -11.52 -1.81
CA SER A 158 -2.76 -10.10 -1.73
C SER A 158 -3.28 -9.33 -2.94
N VAL A 159 -3.19 -9.89 -4.15
CA VAL A 159 -3.69 -9.26 -5.38
C VAL A 159 -5.21 -9.16 -5.37
N ILE A 160 -5.92 -10.19 -4.89
CA ILE A 160 -7.39 -10.11 -4.75
C ILE A 160 -7.76 -9.06 -3.70
N ALA A 161 -7.10 -9.07 -2.54
CA ALA A 161 -7.36 -8.08 -1.49
C ALA A 161 -7.12 -6.65 -2.01
N TYR A 162 -5.99 -6.42 -2.68
CA TYR A 162 -5.67 -5.14 -3.33
C TYR A 162 -6.73 -4.74 -4.35
N SER A 163 -7.16 -5.65 -5.23
CA SER A 163 -8.18 -5.37 -6.25
C SER A 163 -9.53 -4.96 -5.63
N ILE A 164 -9.93 -5.59 -4.52
CA ILE A 164 -11.15 -5.25 -3.77
C ILE A 164 -11.03 -3.85 -3.18
N ILE A 165 -9.90 -3.57 -2.50
CA ILE A 165 -9.64 -2.27 -1.87
C ILE A 165 -9.64 -1.18 -2.94
N GLN A 166 -8.87 -1.36 -4.01
CA GLN A 166 -8.76 -0.36 -5.07
C GLN A 166 -10.09 -0.06 -5.74
N THR A 167 -10.89 -1.10 -6.01
CA THR A 167 -12.24 -0.91 -6.58
C THR A 167 -13.14 -0.10 -5.64
N TYR A 168 -13.09 -0.37 -4.34
CA TYR A 168 -13.84 0.37 -3.33
C TYR A 168 -13.43 1.86 -3.29
N PHE A 169 -12.13 2.14 -3.29
CA PHE A 169 -11.62 3.52 -3.26
C PHE A 169 -11.90 4.29 -4.54
N ILE A 170 -11.73 3.68 -5.72
CA ILE A 170 -12.13 4.29 -7.00
C ILE A 170 -13.63 4.61 -7.00
N TYR A 171 -14.47 3.69 -6.53
CA TYR A 171 -15.91 3.92 -6.44
C TYR A 171 -16.26 5.07 -5.50
N ARG A 172 -15.61 5.11 -4.33
CA ARG A 172 -15.74 6.21 -3.36
C ARG A 172 -15.31 7.54 -3.97
N GLY A 173 -14.15 7.63 -4.61
CA GLY A 173 -13.64 8.84 -5.26
C GLY A 173 -14.60 9.37 -6.34
N ARG A 174 -15.16 8.49 -7.17
CA ARG A 174 -16.18 8.87 -8.17
C ARG A 174 -17.45 9.47 -7.54
N LEU A 175 -17.86 8.99 -6.37
CA LEU A 175 -19.02 9.55 -5.66
C LEU A 175 -18.73 10.97 -5.14
N TYR A 176 -17.51 11.25 -4.68
CA TYR A 176 -17.12 12.60 -4.22
C TYR A 176 -17.11 13.60 -5.38
N VAL A 177 -16.45 13.27 -6.50
CA VAL A 177 -16.43 14.13 -7.71
C VAL A 177 -17.85 14.42 -8.20
N ARG A 178 -18.77 13.45 -8.14
CA ARG A 178 -20.17 13.66 -8.53
C ARG A 178 -20.92 14.60 -7.58
N LYS A 179 -20.58 14.58 -6.28
CA LYS A 179 -21.21 15.43 -5.25
C LYS A 179 -20.74 16.88 -5.34
N ASP A 180 -19.45 17.10 -5.61
CA ASP A 180 -18.90 18.45 -5.79
C ASP A 180 -19.43 19.12 -7.07
N ASN A 181 -19.52 18.35 -8.17
CA ASN A 181 -20.19 18.82 -9.38
C ASN A 181 -21.66 19.20 -9.11
N TYR A 182 -22.39 18.41 -8.30
CA TYR A 182 -23.78 18.76 -7.96
C TYR A 182 -23.90 20.05 -7.13
N ASN A 183 -22.94 20.32 -6.23
CA ASN A 183 -22.93 21.54 -5.42
C ASN A 183 -22.53 22.79 -6.23
N LEU A 184 -21.71 22.65 -7.27
CA LEU A 184 -21.35 23.74 -8.18
C LEU A 184 -22.55 24.25 -9.00
N TYR A 185 -23.53 23.39 -9.32
CA TYR A 185 -24.76 23.79 -10.02
C TYR A 185 -25.88 24.32 -9.11
N LYS A 186 -25.64 24.38 -7.79
CA LYS A 186 -26.60 24.88 -6.79
C LYS A 186 -26.27 26.27 -6.22
N ARG A 187 -25.17 26.88 -6.65
CA ARG A 187 -24.81 28.28 -6.36
C ARG A 187 -25.24 29.17 -7.52
#